data_AF-A0AAN1Q3M3-F1
#
_entry.id   AF-A0AAN1Q3M3-F1
#
_cell.length_a   1.000
_cell.length_b   1.000
_cell.length_c   1.000
_cell.angle_alpha   90.00
_cell.angle_beta   90.00
_cell.angle_gamma   90.00
#
_symmetry.space_group_name_H-M   'P 1'
#
loop_
_entity.id
_entity.type
_entity.pdbx_description
1 polymer ?
#
loop_
_entity_poly.entity_id
_entity_poly.type
_entity_poly.pdbx_seq_one_letter_code
_entity_poly.pdbx_strand_id
1 'polypeptide(L)'
;MGKKFKMPDYAGFAAYSDWMTDLSWIPNQKIAVIINKYDFFMNKNPKLKRLIMDSFEDDILPFWEKDVVQFMVGGKPRIFEVYIVK
;
A
#
# COMPACT_ATOMS: atom_id res chain seq x y z
N MET A 1 10.35 -1.24 -8.08
CA MET A 1 10.08 -0.22 -7.04
C MET A 1 11.28 -0.09 -6.10
N GLY A 2 11.67 -1.17 -5.41
CA GLY A 2 12.74 -1.18 -4.42
C GLY A 2 14.05 -0.48 -4.78
N LYS A 3 14.72 -0.87 -5.88
CA LYS A 3 15.98 -0.24 -6.32
C LYS A 3 15.84 1.26 -6.63
N LYS A 4 14.72 1.67 -7.23
CA LYS A 4 14.47 3.07 -7.61
C LYS A 4 14.30 3.98 -6.39
N PHE A 5 13.66 3.46 -5.35
CA PHE A 5 13.38 4.21 -4.12
C PHE A 5 14.32 3.86 -2.97
N LYS A 6 15.39 3.09 -3.23
CA LYS A 6 16.38 2.64 -2.24
C LYS A 6 15.73 2.03 -0.99
N MET A 7 14.69 1.23 -1.19
CA MET A 7 13.98 0.56 -0.10
C MET A 7 14.92 -0.44 0.61
N PRO A 8 15.08 -0.39 1.95
CA PRO A 8 15.86 -1.35 2.73
C PRO A 8 15.56 -2.82 2.45
N ASP A 9 14.27 -3.18 2.32
CA ASP A 9 13.83 -4.47 1.77
C ASP A 9 12.78 -4.24 0.68
N TYR A 10 12.76 -5.08 -0.33
CA TYR A 10 11.80 -5.03 -1.44
C TYR A 10 11.47 -6.42 -1.99
N ALA A 11 11.85 -7.48 -1.27
CA ALA A 11 11.68 -8.85 -1.71
C ALA A 11 10.34 -9.43 -1.24
N GLY A 12 9.44 -9.66 -2.19
CA GLY A 12 8.20 -10.40 -1.93
C GLY A 12 7.09 -9.57 -1.28
N PHE A 13 6.06 -10.28 -0.82
CA PHE A 13 4.81 -9.68 -0.34
C PHE A 13 4.92 -9.11 1.08
N ALA A 14 5.74 -9.71 1.96
CA ALA A 14 5.97 -9.20 3.30
C ALA A 14 6.60 -7.79 3.27
N ALA A 15 7.70 -7.63 2.51
CA ALA A 15 8.31 -6.32 2.31
C ALA A 15 7.33 -5.31 1.71
N TYR A 16 6.50 -5.72 0.75
CA TYR A 16 5.44 -4.87 0.22
C TYR A 16 4.46 -4.41 1.31
N SER A 17 3.95 -5.32 2.14
CA SER A 17 2.98 -5.00 3.19
C SER A 17 3.57 -4.04 4.24
N ASP A 18 4.81 -4.28 4.65
CA ASP A 18 5.55 -3.39 5.56
C ASP A 18 5.62 -1.96 4.99
N TRP A 19 5.98 -1.82 3.70
CA TRP A 19 6.02 -0.51 3.06
C TRP A 19 4.68 0.18 2.97
N MET A 20 3.61 -0.57 2.71
CA MET A 20 2.28 0.01 2.58
C MET A 20 1.70 0.46 3.93
N THR A 21 2.21 -0.08 5.04
CA THR A 21 1.83 0.28 6.41
C THR A 21 2.83 1.25 7.08
N ASP A 22 4.03 1.43 6.52
CA ASP A 22 5.02 2.42 6.96
C ASP A 22 5.13 3.63 6.00
N LEU A 23 4.02 4.37 5.88
CA LEU A 23 3.92 5.60 5.09
C LEU A 23 3.83 6.86 5.98
N SER A 24 4.21 6.71 7.24
CA SER A 24 4.12 7.77 8.25
C SER A 24 4.96 9.01 7.91
N TRP A 25 6.04 8.82 7.15
CA TRP A 25 6.95 9.84 6.65
C TRP A 25 6.31 10.81 5.64
N ILE A 26 5.17 10.46 5.04
CA ILE A 26 4.38 11.39 4.22
C ILE A 26 3.65 12.34 5.18
N PRO A 27 3.88 13.66 5.11
CA PRO A 27 3.32 14.60 6.08
C PRO A 27 1.81 14.83 5.89
N ASN A 28 1.26 14.49 4.73
CA ASN A 28 -0.14 14.71 4.42
C ASN A 28 -1.07 13.73 5.16
N GLN A 29 -2.19 14.25 5.65
CA GLN A 29 -3.25 13.45 6.27
C GLN A 29 -3.94 12.50 5.28
N LYS A 30 -3.86 12.82 3.99
CA LYS A 30 -4.43 12.04 2.90
C LYS A 30 -3.30 11.43 2.05
N ILE A 31 -3.38 10.12 1.84
CA ILE A 31 -2.46 9.36 1.00
C ILE A 31 -3.27 8.77 -0.16
N ALA A 32 -2.80 8.97 -1.39
CA ALA A 32 -3.41 8.41 -2.59
C ALA A 32 -2.40 7.52 -3.31
N VAL A 33 -2.78 6.26 -3.54
CA VAL A 33 -2.01 5.29 -4.31
C VAL A 33 -2.63 5.17 -5.69
N ILE A 34 -1.85 5.46 -6.73
CA ILE A 34 -2.31 5.39 -8.12
C ILE A 34 -1.64 4.21 -8.81
N ILE A 35 -2.43 3.20 -9.15
CA ILE A 35 -2.01 2.06 -9.96
C ILE A 35 -2.33 2.39 -11.42
N ASN A 36 -1.32 2.89 -12.13
CA ASN A 36 -1.42 3.28 -13.54
C ASN A 36 -1.18 2.08 -14.48
N LYS A 37 -1.72 2.16 -15.70
CA LYS A 37 -1.63 1.11 -16.74
C LYS A 37 -2.11 -0.23 -16.21
N TYR A 38 -3.28 -0.23 -15.60
CA TYR A 38 -3.84 -1.43 -14.97
C TYR A 38 -3.89 -2.60 -15.94
N ASP A 39 -4.21 -2.38 -17.21
CA ASP A 39 -4.26 -3.45 -18.22
C ASP A 39 -2.89 -4.14 -18.41
N PHE A 40 -1.80 -3.39 -18.31
CA PHE A 40 -0.43 -3.95 -18.36
C PHE A 40 -0.07 -4.69 -17.08
N PHE A 41 -0.56 -4.22 -15.93
CA PHE A 41 -0.45 -4.90 -14.65
C PHE A 41 -1.26 -6.22 -14.61
N MET A 42 -2.41 -6.25 -15.29
CA MET A 42 -3.38 -7.36 -15.35
C MET A 42 -2.92 -8.55 -16.18
N ASN A 43 -2.23 -8.33 -17.30
CA ASN A 43 -1.93 -9.41 -18.25
C ASN A 43 -0.87 -10.42 -17.77
N LYS A 44 -0.11 -10.11 -16.71
CA LYS A 44 1.05 -10.92 -16.34
C LYS A 44 0.78 -11.96 -15.25
N ASN A 45 -0.14 -11.72 -14.31
CA ASN A 45 -0.41 -12.69 -13.23
C ASN A 45 -1.73 -12.41 -12.45
N PRO A 46 -2.84 -13.12 -12.75
CA PRO A 46 -4.12 -12.93 -12.07
C PRO A 46 -4.10 -13.24 -10.57
N LYS A 47 -3.29 -14.20 -10.12
CA LYS A 47 -3.19 -14.57 -8.70
C LYS A 47 -2.53 -13.45 -7.89
N LEU A 48 -1.43 -12.90 -8.40
CA LEU A 48 -0.74 -11.78 -7.76
C LEU A 48 -1.61 -10.53 -7.70
N LYS A 49 -2.41 -10.29 -8.76
CA LYS A 49 -3.39 -9.20 -8.76
C LYS A 49 -4.38 -9.34 -7.61
N ARG A 50 -5.02 -10.50 -7.49
CA ARG A 50 -5.98 -10.75 -6.41
C ARG A 50 -5.32 -10.53 -5.05
N LEU A 51 -4.13 -11.09 -4.85
CA LEU A 51 -3.37 -10.91 -3.60
C LEU A 51 -3.13 -9.42 -3.26
N ILE A 52 -2.78 -8.59 -4.24
CA ILE A 52 -2.55 -7.15 -4.01
C ILE A 52 -3.87 -6.41 -3.72
N MET A 53 -4.94 -6.73 -4.44
CA MET A 53 -6.25 -6.12 -4.20
C MET A 53 -6.80 -6.51 -2.82
N ASP A 54 -6.76 -7.80 -2.49
CA ASP A 54 -7.18 -8.34 -1.20
C ASP A 54 -6.35 -7.67 -0.07
N SER A 55 -5.03 -7.47 -0.27
CA SER A 55 -4.19 -6.74 0.72
C SER A 55 -4.62 -5.29 0.97
N PHE A 56 -5.14 -4.60 -0.05
CA PHE A 56 -5.63 -3.23 0.15
C PHE A 56 -6.91 -3.23 0.97
N GLU A 57 -7.83 -4.13 0.65
CA GLU A 57 -9.15 -4.21 1.28
C GLU A 57 -9.07 -4.76 2.71
N ASP A 58 -8.29 -5.81 2.93
CA ASP A 58 -8.26 -6.56 4.20
C ASP A 58 -7.25 -6.00 5.21
N ASP A 59 -6.12 -5.43 4.74
CA ASP A 59 -5.01 -5.03 5.61
C ASP A 59 -4.71 -3.52 5.55
N ILE A 60 -4.40 -2.97 4.37
CA ILE A 60 -3.79 -1.64 4.24
C ILE A 60 -4.81 -0.52 4.51
N LEU A 61 -6.01 -0.59 3.94
CA LEU A 61 -7.06 0.41 4.19
C LEU A 61 -7.49 0.41 5.66
N PRO A 62 -7.86 -0.74 6.28
CA PRO A 62 -8.21 -0.79 7.70
C PRO A 62 -7.09 -0.29 8.62
N PHE A 63 -5.83 -0.60 8.29
CA PHE A 63 -4.69 -0.11 9.04
C PHE A 63 -4.67 1.42 9.11
N TRP A 64 -4.73 2.11 7.97
CA TRP A 64 -4.64 3.57 7.95
C TRP A 64 -5.90 4.25 8.47
N GLU A 65 -7.08 3.69 8.23
CA GLU A 65 -8.35 4.30 8.63
C GLU A 65 -8.67 4.10 10.11
N LYS A 66 -8.12 3.06 10.74
CA LYS A 66 -8.49 2.68 12.10
C LYS A 66 -7.31 2.18 12.93
N ASP A 67 -6.59 1.17 12.47
CA ASP A 67 -5.76 0.36 13.37
C ASP A 67 -4.39 1.00 13.69
N VAL A 68 -3.95 1.99 12.93
CA VAL A 68 -2.70 2.73 13.11
C VAL A 68 -2.52 3.26 14.54
N VAL A 69 -3.61 3.58 15.25
CA VAL A 69 -3.57 4.07 16.64
C VAL A 69 -3.11 3.00 17.64
N GLN A 70 -3.26 1.72 17.30
CA GLN A 70 -2.87 0.59 18.14
C GLN A 70 -1.40 0.20 17.90
N PHE A 71 -0.94 0.34 16.66
CA PHE A 71 0.36 -0.17 16.22
C PHE A 71 1.46 0.90 16.15
N MET A 72 1.11 2.20 16.14
CA MET A 72 2.07 3.30 16.03
C MET A 72 1.92 4.30 17.18
N VAL A 73 3.04 4.60 17.86
CA VAL A 73 3.07 5.64 18.90
C VAL A 73 2.75 6.99 18.27
N GLY A 74 1.66 7.62 18.72
CA GLY A 74 1.16 8.87 18.12
C GLY A 74 0.52 8.68 16.74
N GLY A 75 0.22 7.43 16.35
CA GLY A 75 -0.51 7.12 15.13
C GLY A 75 -1.86 7.83 15.08
N LYS A 76 -2.21 8.33 13.90
CA LYS A 76 -3.49 9.01 13.65
C LYS A 76 -4.13 8.40 12.42
N PRO A 77 -5.45 8.14 12.44
CA PRO A 77 -6.18 7.73 11.26
C PRO A 77 -5.95 8.68 10.08
N ARG A 78 -5.81 8.12 8.89
CA ARG A 78 -5.56 8.83 7.65
C ARG A 78 -6.58 8.44 6.59
N ILE A 79 -6.84 9.38 5.68
CA ILE A 79 -7.61 9.08 4.49
C ILE A 79 -6.67 8.36 3.53
N PHE A 80 -7.00 7.12 3.19
CA PHE A 80 -6.21 6.32 2.27
C PHE A 80 -7.06 5.94 1.06
N GLU A 81 -6.65 6.37 -0.13
CA GLU A 81 -7.40 6.13 -1.36
C GLU A 81 -6.55 5.37 -2.36
N VAL A 82 -7.16 4.41 -3.03
CA VAL A 82 -6.53 3.63 -4.09
C VAL A 82 -7.26 3.87 -5.40
N TYR A 83 -6.52 4.35 -6.39
CA TYR A 83 -7.03 4.64 -7.72
C TYR A 83 -6.43 3.67 -8.73
N ILE A 84 -7.30 3.07 -9.52
CA ILE A 84 -6.91 2.20 -10.63
C ILE A 84 -7.19 2.93 -11.93
N VAL A 85 -6.14 3.21 -12.69
CA VAL A 85 -6.23 3.97 -13.95
C VAL A 85 -5.84 3.06 -15.11
N LYS A 86 -6.65 3.10 -16.17
CA LYS A 86 -6.42 2.37 -17.43
C LYS A 86 -5.27 2.98 -18.20
#